data_AF-A0A9X8H568-F1
#
_entry.id   AF-A0A9X8H568-F1
#
_cell.length_a   1.000
_cell.length_b   1.000
_cell.length_c   1.000
_cell.angle_alpha   90.00
_cell.angle_beta   90.00
_cell.angle_gamma   90.00
#
_symmetry.space_group_name_H-M   'P 1'
#
loop_
_entity.id
_entity.type
_entity.pdbx_description
1 polymer ?
#
loop_
_entity_poly.entity_id
_entity_poly.type
_entity_poly.pdbx_seq_one_letter_code
_entity_poly.pdbx_strand_id
1 'polypeptide(L)'
;WLFGGNKYGQDADNTLEIFEHAPTVKVKSVRIDDDWPVKTVEFEVKLRYKDISREIYLPKSNVYRLWFYIKGHGYLRTPPPSATSTSPPPPQTSTTSNNVPVDDVEMPQLRDFLFATSQASTTPEMISLLEKYLNAALSIPVVRSSAYVLSLLQISGGTFDNDAGGVVTSQREGWLKVRMWLKGSQDNVRLHRGTVMCDNGCFNCFCVVKKYSWHTSQWRWVALKDSCVAIYESNRDLTPTDVLLFDAGFKLETGLRAVGSAKEFVVTTSAFVLHCQARHKNECIKWANQIRTAAEGSEWTHHRNRRDGSFAMPRPHTSSRAQWYATNYNMSYE
;
A
#
# COMPACT_ATOMS: atom_id res chain seq x y z
N TRP A 1 -3.20 2.82 18.39
CA TRP A 1 -4.10 1.81 18.96
C TRP A 1 -5.51 2.13 18.54
N LEU A 2 -6.07 1.31 17.65
CA LEU A 2 -7.47 1.24 17.22
C LEU A 2 -7.60 -0.03 16.36
N PHE A 3 -7.26 -1.17 16.95
CA PHE A 3 -7.91 -2.42 16.57
C PHE A 3 -8.97 -2.62 17.66
N GLY A 4 -10.23 -2.68 17.23
CA GLY A 4 -11.36 -2.89 18.14
C GLY A 4 -11.09 -4.10 19.02
N GLY A 5 -11.46 -3.95 20.30
CA GLY A 5 -11.29 -5.00 21.28
C GLY A 5 -11.96 -6.29 20.84
N ASN A 6 -11.16 -7.34 20.75
CA ASN A 6 -11.57 -8.66 21.20
C ASN A 6 -10.35 -9.40 21.74
N LYS A 7 -10.44 -9.68 23.04
CA LYS A 7 -9.84 -10.77 23.82
C LYS A 7 -8.32 -10.93 23.82
N TYR A 8 -7.80 -10.79 25.02
CA TYR A 8 -6.46 -11.17 25.46
C TYR A 8 -6.02 -12.54 24.89
N GLY A 9 -4.86 -12.53 24.24
CA GLY A 9 -3.91 -13.64 24.14
C GLY A 9 -4.43 -14.97 23.61
N GLN A 10 -4.42 -15.15 22.28
CA GLN A 10 -4.13 -16.43 21.58
C GLN A 10 -4.43 -16.42 20.07
N ASP A 11 -4.83 -15.30 19.48
CA ASP A 11 -4.91 -15.22 18.02
C ASP A 11 -3.59 -14.67 17.45
N ALA A 12 -2.96 -15.53 16.66
CA ALA A 12 -1.73 -15.32 15.93
C ALA A 12 -1.51 -13.87 15.47
N ASP A 13 -0.29 -13.37 15.71
CA ASP A 13 0.25 -12.26 14.93
C ASP A 13 0.13 -12.68 13.47
N ASN A 14 -0.86 -12.15 12.75
CA ASN A 14 -1.24 -12.62 11.41
C ASN A 14 -0.02 -12.53 10.49
N THR A 15 0.64 -13.65 10.23
CA THR A 15 1.87 -13.70 9.44
C THR A 15 1.55 -13.67 7.95
N LEU A 16 2.51 -13.17 7.19
CA LEU A 16 2.51 -13.10 5.73
C LEU A 16 3.93 -13.41 5.27
N GLU A 17 4.15 -14.66 4.88
CA GLU A 17 5.47 -15.19 4.54
C GLU A 17 5.83 -14.87 3.09
N ILE A 18 6.31 -13.66 2.86
CA ILE A 18 6.78 -13.20 1.53
C ILE A 18 8.30 -13.39 1.38
N PHE A 19 9.03 -13.15 2.47
CA PHE A 19 10.47 -13.12 2.46
C PHE A 19 11.04 -14.36 3.17
N GLU A 20 11.69 -15.25 2.42
CA GLU A 20 12.44 -16.41 2.91
C GLU A 20 13.74 -15.96 3.60
N HIS A 21 14.41 -14.96 3.03
CA HIS A 21 15.61 -14.33 3.56
C HIS A 21 15.40 -12.82 3.75
N ALA A 22 16.26 -12.19 4.55
CA ALA A 22 16.11 -10.77 4.86
C ALA A 22 16.30 -9.92 3.57
N PRO A 23 15.34 -9.08 3.19
CA PRO A 23 15.53 -8.13 2.10
C PRO A 23 16.56 -7.07 2.52
N THR A 24 17.27 -6.53 1.53
CA THR A 24 18.19 -5.42 1.74
C THR A 24 17.47 -4.09 1.52
N VAL A 25 17.72 -3.14 2.41
CA VAL A 25 17.07 -1.82 2.39
C VAL A 25 18.11 -0.74 2.18
N LYS A 26 17.85 0.17 1.24
CA LYS A 26 18.65 1.39 1.01
C LYS A 26 17.78 2.63 0.99
N VAL A 27 18.21 3.69 1.66
CA VAL A 27 17.49 4.97 1.62
C VAL A 27 18.05 5.81 0.46
N LYS A 28 17.20 6.14 -0.53
CA LYS A 28 17.60 6.88 -1.73
C LYS A 28 17.58 8.39 -1.51
N SER A 29 16.45 8.88 -1.01
CA SER A 29 16.20 10.32 -0.88
C SER A 29 15.30 10.59 0.32
N VAL A 30 15.31 11.83 0.80
CA VAL A 30 14.42 12.28 1.87
C VAL A 30 13.71 13.53 1.40
N ARG A 31 12.40 13.58 1.63
CA ARG A 31 11.55 14.71 1.26
C ARG A 31 10.87 15.26 2.50
N ILE A 32 10.82 16.59 2.58
CA ILE A 32 10.06 17.30 3.60
C ILE A 32 8.83 17.85 2.90
N ASP A 33 7.67 17.30 3.24
CA ASP A 33 6.37 17.81 2.79
C ASP A 33 5.90 18.87 3.80
N ASP A 34 5.88 20.12 3.36
CA ASP A 34 5.45 21.28 4.15
C ASP A 34 3.96 21.56 3.91
N ASP A 35 3.08 20.74 4.52
CA ASP A 35 1.63 20.91 4.43
C ASP A 35 1.14 21.56 5.73
N TRP A 36 0.90 22.87 5.70
CA TRP A 36 0.49 23.64 6.87
C TRP A 36 -0.75 23.00 7.55
N PRO A 37 -0.76 22.78 8.88
CA PRO A 37 0.22 23.23 9.88
C PRO A 37 1.32 22.21 10.24
N VAL A 38 1.40 21.04 9.58
CA VAL A 38 2.28 19.92 9.98
C VAL A 38 3.31 19.61 8.90
N LYS A 39 4.59 19.80 9.22
CA LYS A 39 5.69 19.32 8.38
C LYS A 39 5.84 17.81 8.55
N THR A 40 5.71 17.07 7.46
CA THR A 40 5.93 15.61 7.43
C THR A 40 7.21 15.28 6.69
N VAL A 41 7.97 14.32 7.22
CA VAL A 41 9.19 13.82 6.58
C VAL A 41 8.91 12.44 6.01
N GLU A 42 9.26 12.24 4.76
CA GLU A 42 9.13 10.96 4.06
C GLU A 42 10.47 10.53 3.46
N PHE A 43 10.76 9.24 3.60
CA PHE A 43 11.96 8.60 3.12
C PHE A 43 11.61 7.78 1.88
N GLU A 44 12.31 8.01 0.78
CA GLU A 44 12.25 7.17 -0.39
C GLU A 44 13.20 5.99 -0.19
N VAL A 45 12.64 4.80 -0.02
CA VAL A 45 13.37 3.60 0.37
C VAL A 45 13.30 2.60 -0.77
N LYS A 46 14.46 2.08 -1.19
CA LYS A 46 14.57 0.98 -2.13
C LYS A 46 14.75 -0.32 -1.36
N LEU A 47 13.76 -1.19 -1.43
CA LEU A 47 13.80 -2.55 -0.91
C LEU A 47 14.23 -3.48 -2.04
N ARG A 48 15.29 -4.25 -1.83
CA ARG A 48 15.78 -5.24 -2.78
C ARG A 48 15.70 -6.64 -2.15
N TYR A 49 15.00 -7.53 -2.83
CA TYR A 49 14.85 -8.92 -2.44
C TYR A 49 15.08 -9.80 -3.67
N LYS A 50 16.02 -10.75 -3.57
CA LYS A 50 16.54 -11.50 -4.73
C LYS A 50 16.98 -10.50 -5.83
N ASP A 51 16.46 -10.63 -7.04
CA ASP A 51 16.73 -9.71 -8.16
C ASP A 51 15.67 -8.62 -8.35
N ILE A 52 14.72 -8.55 -7.42
CA ILE A 52 13.57 -7.65 -7.49
C ILE A 52 13.89 -6.41 -6.66
N SER A 53 13.59 -5.23 -7.20
CA SER A 53 13.66 -4.00 -6.44
C SER A 53 12.34 -3.24 -6.45
N ARG A 54 11.88 -2.85 -5.27
CA ARG A 54 10.66 -2.06 -5.05
C ARG A 54 11.01 -0.75 -4.37
N GLU A 55 10.42 0.32 -4.84
CA GLU A 55 10.59 1.65 -4.27
C GLU A 55 9.34 2.01 -3.46
N ILE A 56 9.55 2.39 -2.21
CA ILE A 56 8.47 2.68 -1.26
C ILE A 56 8.71 4.04 -0.61
N TYR A 57 7.61 4.76 -0.35
CA TYR A 57 7.64 6.01 0.41
C TYR A 57 7.28 5.71 1.85
N LEU A 58 8.27 5.82 2.74
CA LEU A 58 8.13 5.52 4.17
C LEU A 58 8.07 6.82 4.97
N PRO A 59 6.91 7.20 5.54
CA PRO A 59 6.83 8.37 6.40
C PRO A 59 7.54 8.12 7.73
N LYS A 60 8.11 9.18 8.31
CA LYS A 60 8.77 9.14 9.64
C LYS A 60 7.89 8.50 10.71
N SER A 61 6.58 8.73 10.64
CA SER A 61 5.58 8.12 11.55
C SER A 61 5.50 6.60 11.45
N ASN A 62 5.70 6.00 10.26
CA ASN A 62 5.73 4.55 10.10
C ASN A 62 7.02 3.94 10.65
N VAL A 63 8.15 4.64 10.57
CA VAL A 63 9.40 4.21 11.22
C VAL A 63 9.20 4.09 12.73
N TYR A 64 8.51 5.06 13.35
CA TYR A 64 8.19 4.99 14.78
C TYR A 64 7.24 3.86 15.13
N ARG A 65 6.22 3.64 14.29
CA ARG A 65 5.30 2.51 14.47
C ARG A 65 6.03 1.17 14.45
N LEU A 66 6.99 1.01 13.55
CA LEU A 66 7.84 -0.17 13.51
C LEU A 66 8.70 -0.28 14.78
N TRP A 67 9.30 0.81 15.22
CA TRP A 67 10.11 0.84 16.45
C TRP A 67 9.34 0.48 17.72
N PHE A 68 8.15 1.06 17.91
CA PHE A 68 7.29 0.70 19.03
C PHE A 68 6.75 -0.72 18.93
N TYR A 69 6.50 -1.22 17.72
CA TYR A 69 6.11 -2.61 17.51
C TYR A 69 7.21 -3.56 17.96
N ILE A 70 8.46 -3.38 17.51
CA ILE A 70 9.58 -4.24 17.88
C ILE A 70 9.87 -4.17 19.39
N LYS A 71 9.94 -2.95 19.96
CA LYS A 71 10.17 -2.78 21.41
C LYS A 71 9.03 -3.35 22.26
N GLY A 72 7.78 -3.13 21.84
CA GLY A 72 6.60 -3.55 22.59
C GLY A 72 6.41 -5.07 22.65
N HIS A 73 6.90 -5.80 21.66
CA HIS A 73 6.84 -7.27 21.63
C HIS A 73 8.06 -7.95 22.29
N GLY A 74 9.03 -7.17 22.79
CA GLY A 74 10.18 -7.72 23.51
C GLY A 74 11.15 -8.53 22.64
N TYR A 75 11.13 -8.33 21.31
CA TYR A 75 12.07 -8.97 20.37
C TYR A 75 13.53 -8.53 20.58
N LEU A 76 13.76 -7.56 21.46
CA LEU A 76 15.07 -7.11 21.90
C LEU A 76 15.29 -7.61 23.33
N ARG A 77 15.93 -8.77 23.48
CA ARG A 77 16.57 -9.09 24.77
C ARG A 77 17.94 -8.46 24.76
N THR A 78 18.13 -7.43 25.57
CA THR A 78 19.46 -6.98 25.96
C THR A 78 20.18 -8.15 26.62
N PRO A 79 21.41 -8.50 26.22
CA PRO A 79 22.20 -9.43 27.02
C PRO A 79 22.30 -8.86 28.45
N PRO A 80 22.15 -9.69 29.49
CA PRO A 80 22.31 -9.23 30.86
C PRO A 80 23.71 -8.62 31.01
N PRO A 81 23.87 -7.51 31.75
CA PRO A 81 25.18 -6.94 32.01
C PRO A 81 26.05 -8.02 32.65
N SER A 82 27.23 -8.21 32.07
CA SER A 82 28.23 -9.23 32.35
C SER A 82 28.32 -9.57 33.84
N ALA A 83 27.82 -10.76 34.23
CA ALA A 83 28.23 -11.37 35.48
C ALA A 83 29.59 -12.03 35.24
N THR A 84 30.65 -11.30 35.59
CA THR A 84 31.95 -11.87 35.93
C THR A 84 31.74 -13.00 36.94
N SER A 85 31.79 -14.26 36.49
CA SER A 85 32.11 -15.38 37.36
C SER A 85 32.71 -16.53 36.55
N THR A 86 33.96 -16.81 36.92
CA THR A 86 34.79 -17.96 36.59
C THR A 86 34.10 -19.30 36.87
N SER A 87 33.98 -20.18 35.87
CA SER A 87 34.34 -21.62 35.90
C SER A 87 33.77 -22.37 34.67
N PRO A 88 34.47 -23.42 34.15
CA PRO A 88 34.04 -24.15 32.96
C PRO A 88 33.13 -25.35 33.28
N PRO A 89 32.10 -25.65 32.47
CA PRO A 89 31.41 -26.96 32.49
C PRO A 89 31.90 -27.90 31.36
N PRO A 90 31.66 -29.22 31.46
CA PRO A 90 32.28 -30.26 30.63
C PRO A 90 31.64 -30.38 29.23
N PRO A 91 32.31 -31.06 28.28
CA PRO A 91 31.90 -31.07 26.88
C PRO A 91 30.66 -31.95 26.66
N GLN A 92 29.59 -31.40 26.10
CA GLN A 92 28.48 -32.16 25.54
C GLN A 92 28.39 -31.98 24.04
N THR A 93 28.29 -33.12 23.39
CA THR A 93 28.29 -33.43 21.96
C THR A 93 27.28 -32.63 21.15
N SER A 94 27.80 -32.09 20.05
CA SER A 94 27.09 -31.46 18.94
C SER A 94 26.03 -32.36 18.32
N THR A 95 24.79 -31.87 18.27
CA THR A 95 23.82 -32.24 17.23
C THR A 95 23.28 -30.97 16.58
N THR A 96 23.40 -30.95 15.27
CA THR A 96 23.18 -29.86 14.33
C THR A 96 21.69 -29.51 14.26
N SER A 97 21.32 -28.30 14.71
CA SER A 97 20.07 -27.65 14.32
C SER A 97 20.38 -26.25 13.80
N ASN A 98 20.11 -26.01 12.51
CA ASN A 98 20.25 -24.72 11.83
C ASN A 98 19.21 -23.70 12.34
N ASN A 99 19.25 -23.33 13.61
CA ASN A 99 18.52 -22.20 14.16
C ASN A 99 19.54 -21.12 14.49
N VAL A 100 19.56 -20.05 13.70
CA VAL A 100 20.31 -18.83 14.04
C VAL A 100 19.78 -18.34 15.40
N PRO A 101 20.63 -18.21 16.44
CA PRO A 101 20.20 -17.65 17.72
C PRO A 101 19.72 -16.21 17.50
N VAL A 102 18.58 -15.85 18.08
CA VAL A 102 18.00 -14.50 18.06
C VAL A 102 18.86 -13.50 18.92
N ASP A 103 19.98 -13.97 19.46
CA ASP A 103 20.75 -13.29 20.51
C ASP A 103 21.74 -12.21 20.03
N ASP A 104 21.98 -12.02 18.72
CA ASP A 104 23.05 -11.11 18.23
C ASP A 104 22.59 -9.92 17.37
N VAL A 105 21.28 -9.64 17.26
CA VAL A 105 20.83 -8.46 16.48
C VAL A 105 20.95 -7.18 17.31
N GLU A 106 22.10 -6.51 17.20
CA GLU A 106 22.30 -5.17 17.76
C GLU A 106 21.39 -4.16 17.06
N MET A 107 20.27 -3.81 17.71
CA MET A 107 19.27 -2.90 17.15
C MET A 107 19.66 -1.43 17.40
N PRO A 108 19.85 -0.61 16.34
CA PRO A 108 20.17 0.80 16.51
C PRO A 108 19.06 1.55 17.29
N GLN A 109 19.47 2.41 18.23
CA GLN A 109 18.52 3.23 18.98
C GLN A 109 18.06 4.42 18.15
N LEU A 110 16.75 4.55 17.93
CA LEU A 110 16.13 5.66 17.20
C LEU A 110 15.73 6.84 18.10
N ARG A 111 16.28 6.96 19.31
CA ARG A 111 15.88 8.03 20.25
C ARG A 111 16.16 9.41 19.67
N ASP A 112 17.35 9.61 19.11
CA ASP A 112 17.74 10.91 18.55
C ASP A 112 16.96 11.20 17.27
N PHE A 113 16.67 10.17 16.48
CA PHE A 113 15.79 10.26 15.31
C PHE A 113 14.32 10.58 15.68
N LEU A 114 13.85 10.14 16.84
CA LEU A 114 12.51 10.43 17.37
C LEU A 114 12.33 11.93 17.67
N PHE A 115 13.31 12.52 18.36
CA PHE A 115 13.25 13.93 18.78
C PHE A 115 13.84 14.90 17.74
N ALA A 116 14.48 14.40 16.68
CA ALA A 116 14.97 15.23 15.58
C ALA A 116 13.83 16.03 14.92
N THR A 117 14.06 17.32 14.73
CA THR A 117 13.20 18.19 13.90
C THR A 117 13.18 17.70 12.44
N SER A 118 12.26 18.21 11.62
CA SER A 118 12.15 17.79 10.22
C SER A 118 13.46 17.99 9.45
N GLN A 119 14.18 19.09 9.71
CA GLN A 119 15.50 19.36 9.10
C GLN A 119 16.61 18.48 9.70
N ALA A 120 16.60 18.22 11.00
CA ALA A 120 17.61 17.35 11.61
C ALA A 120 17.47 15.89 11.16
N SER A 121 16.26 15.45 10.77
CA SER A 121 16.05 14.09 10.26
C SER A 121 16.54 13.84 8.83
N THR A 122 16.98 14.87 8.11
CA THR A 122 17.52 14.74 6.74
C THR A 122 19.05 14.69 6.71
N THR A 123 19.72 14.70 7.87
CA THR A 123 21.19 14.60 7.91
C THR A 123 21.65 13.22 7.42
N PRO A 124 22.82 13.11 6.77
CA PRO A 124 23.33 11.85 6.25
C PRO A 124 23.54 10.80 7.35
N GLU A 125 23.91 11.25 8.55
CA GLU A 125 24.04 10.39 9.73
C GLU A 125 22.70 9.75 10.11
N MET A 126 21.61 10.52 10.17
CA MET A 126 20.27 10.03 10.47
C MET A 126 19.73 9.10 9.39
N ILE A 127 20.05 9.38 8.12
CA ILE A 127 19.72 8.51 7.00
C ILE A 127 20.45 7.16 7.14
N SER A 128 21.74 7.18 7.47
CA SER A 128 22.53 5.97 7.69
C SER A 128 22.03 5.16 8.90
N LEU A 129 21.61 5.85 9.97
CA LEU A 129 21.01 5.24 11.15
C LEU A 129 19.69 4.54 10.78
N LEU A 130 18.84 5.21 9.99
CA LEU A 130 17.58 4.65 9.51
C LEU A 130 17.82 3.42 8.63
N GLU A 131 18.80 3.47 7.73
CA GLU A 131 19.16 2.33 6.88
C GLU A 131 19.62 1.14 7.71
N LYS A 132 20.56 1.35 8.65
CA LYS A 132 21.03 0.30 9.57
C LYS A 132 19.85 -0.29 10.37
N TYR A 133 18.96 0.57 10.86
CA TYR A 133 17.81 0.17 11.63
C TYR A 133 16.82 -0.69 10.81
N LEU A 134 16.48 -0.28 9.58
CA LEU A 134 15.55 -1.04 8.75
C LEU A 134 16.11 -2.40 8.34
N ASN A 135 17.42 -2.46 8.03
CA ASN A 135 18.08 -3.74 7.76
C ASN A 135 18.11 -4.66 9.00
N ALA A 136 18.38 -4.12 10.18
CA ALA A 136 18.32 -4.88 11.45
C ALA A 136 16.89 -5.30 11.83
N ALA A 137 15.88 -4.47 11.52
CA ALA A 137 14.48 -4.81 11.78
C ALA A 137 14.01 -5.98 10.89
N LEU A 138 14.38 -5.98 9.62
CA LEU A 138 13.98 -7.01 8.66
C LEU A 138 14.85 -8.27 8.71
N SER A 139 15.97 -8.25 9.44
CA SER A 139 16.73 -9.47 9.72
C SER A 139 16.01 -10.38 10.72
N ILE A 140 15.17 -9.81 11.60
CA ILE A 140 14.37 -10.57 12.57
C ILE A 140 13.23 -11.29 11.83
N PRO A 141 13.19 -12.64 11.81
CA PRO A 141 12.21 -13.39 11.02
C PRO A 141 10.76 -13.07 11.38
N VAL A 142 10.45 -12.97 12.67
CA VAL A 142 9.09 -12.67 13.16
C VAL A 142 8.61 -11.30 12.67
N VAL A 143 9.47 -10.29 12.77
CA VAL A 143 9.18 -8.91 12.31
C VAL A 143 8.99 -8.88 10.79
N ARG A 144 9.86 -9.59 10.06
CA ARG A 144 9.79 -9.70 8.59
C ARG A 144 8.52 -10.40 8.10
N SER A 145 8.03 -11.38 8.84
CA SER A 145 6.80 -12.12 8.53
C SER A 145 5.52 -11.43 9.00
N SER A 146 5.60 -10.36 9.81
CA SER A 146 4.40 -9.72 10.36
C SER A 146 3.64 -8.96 9.27
N ALA A 147 2.35 -9.28 9.07
CA ALA A 147 1.51 -8.56 8.12
C ALA A 147 1.36 -7.07 8.47
N TYR A 148 1.44 -6.73 9.76
CA TYR A 148 1.43 -5.34 10.20
C TYR A 148 2.67 -4.58 9.69
N VAL A 149 3.86 -5.17 9.88
CA VAL A 149 5.13 -4.58 9.43
C VAL A 149 5.16 -4.43 7.92
N LEU A 150 4.75 -5.47 7.19
CA LEU A 150 4.66 -5.44 5.73
C LEU A 150 3.66 -4.38 5.24
N SER A 151 2.56 -4.17 5.95
CA SER A 151 1.61 -3.09 5.63
C SER A 151 2.22 -1.69 5.79
N LEU A 152 3.14 -1.49 6.75
CA LEU A 152 3.87 -0.21 6.92
C LEU A 152 4.84 0.04 5.77
N LEU A 153 5.37 -1.05 5.18
CA LEU A 153 6.24 -1.04 4.00
C LEU A 153 5.46 -1.05 2.68
N GLN A 154 4.13 -0.96 2.72
CA GLN A 154 3.27 -1.00 1.52
C GLN A 154 3.43 -2.30 0.73
N ILE A 155 3.49 -3.44 1.42
CA ILE A 155 3.63 -4.78 0.83
C ILE A 155 2.45 -5.66 1.25
N SER A 156 1.94 -6.45 0.30
CA SER A 156 0.90 -7.46 0.45
C SER A 156 1.31 -8.78 -0.18
N GLY A 157 0.49 -9.81 0.05
CA GLY A 157 0.69 -11.13 -0.58
C GLY A 157 0.70 -11.08 -2.10
N GLY A 158 -0.02 -10.13 -2.71
CA GLY A 158 -0.08 -9.96 -4.16
C GLY A 158 1.01 -9.06 -4.77
N THR A 159 1.90 -8.49 -3.93
CA THR A 159 2.95 -7.55 -4.38
C THR A 159 3.93 -8.19 -5.38
N PHE A 160 4.39 -9.39 -5.03
CA PHE A 160 5.37 -10.14 -5.79
C PHE A 160 4.66 -11.33 -6.40
N ASP A 161 4.66 -11.42 -7.72
CA ASP A 161 4.12 -12.58 -8.40
C ASP A 161 5.25 -13.59 -8.61
N ASN A 162 5.22 -14.65 -7.81
CA ASN A 162 6.19 -15.74 -7.90
C ASN A 162 6.01 -16.53 -9.20
N ASP A 163 4.80 -16.59 -9.75
CA ASP A 163 4.46 -17.37 -10.95
C ASP A 163 4.90 -16.62 -12.22
N ALA A 164 4.84 -15.28 -12.22
CA ALA A 164 5.32 -14.44 -13.31
C ALA A 164 6.85 -14.16 -13.27
N GLY A 165 7.63 -14.99 -12.57
CA GLY A 165 9.09 -14.87 -12.51
C GLY A 165 9.59 -13.81 -11.53
N GLY A 166 8.81 -13.45 -10.51
CA GLY A 166 9.20 -12.50 -9.48
C GLY A 166 9.04 -11.03 -9.92
N VAL A 167 8.05 -10.71 -10.74
CA VAL A 167 7.83 -9.31 -11.14
C VAL A 167 7.03 -8.57 -10.07
N VAL A 168 7.34 -7.29 -9.85
CA VAL A 168 6.52 -6.41 -9.02
C VAL A 168 5.26 -6.07 -9.80
N THR A 169 4.10 -6.49 -9.30
CA THR A 169 2.82 -6.34 -10.04
C THR A 169 2.09 -5.03 -9.76
N SER A 170 2.53 -4.29 -8.75
CA SER A 170 1.86 -3.09 -8.27
C SER A 170 2.82 -1.90 -8.21
N GLN A 171 2.36 -0.73 -8.64
CA GLN A 171 3.10 0.52 -8.52
C GLN A 171 2.98 1.12 -7.11
N ARG A 172 1.83 0.92 -6.45
CA ARG A 172 1.57 1.38 -5.09
C ARG A 172 0.54 0.53 -4.39
N GLU A 173 0.73 0.38 -3.08
CA GLU A 173 -0.24 -0.29 -2.23
C GLU A 173 -0.47 0.46 -0.91
N GLY A 174 -1.61 0.19 -0.29
CA GLY A 174 -1.89 0.70 1.04
C GLY A 174 -3.35 0.61 1.45
N TRP A 175 -3.60 0.97 2.70
CA TRP A 175 -4.94 1.04 3.26
C TRP A 175 -5.66 2.31 2.81
N LEU A 176 -6.81 2.14 2.16
CA LEU A 176 -7.74 3.22 1.84
C LEU A 176 -9.13 2.86 2.36
N LYS A 177 -9.92 3.86 2.72
CA LYS A 177 -11.35 3.64 2.95
C LYS A 177 -12.04 3.70 1.61
N VAL A 178 -12.62 2.58 1.17
CA VAL A 178 -13.10 2.40 -0.20
C VAL A 178 -14.61 2.17 -0.21
N ARG A 179 -15.25 2.67 -1.26
CA ARG A 179 -16.61 2.33 -1.66
C ARG A 179 -16.69 2.28 -3.18
N MET A 180 -17.20 1.19 -3.74
CA MET A 180 -17.38 1.02 -5.18
C MET A 180 -18.85 0.74 -5.51
N TRP A 181 -19.36 1.25 -6.62
CA TRP A 181 -20.72 1.00 -7.08
C TRP A 181 -20.87 1.16 -8.60
N LEU A 182 -21.93 0.58 -9.16
CA LEU A 182 -22.26 0.70 -10.57
C LEU A 182 -22.81 2.09 -10.90
N LYS A 183 -22.31 2.69 -11.98
CA LYS A 183 -22.78 3.97 -12.50
C LYS A 183 -24.24 3.82 -12.96
N GLY A 184 -25.12 4.69 -12.48
CA GLY A 184 -26.57 4.61 -12.73
C GLY A 184 -27.37 3.75 -11.75
N SER A 185 -26.72 2.99 -10.84
CA SER A 185 -27.43 2.30 -9.74
C SER A 185 -28.14 3.30 -8.80
N GLN A 186 -29.23 2.89 -8.17
CA GLN A 186 -29.87 3.70 -7.11
C GLN A 186 -28.99 3.88 -5.86
N ASP A 187 -27.89 3.11 -5.76
CA ASP A 187 -26.85 3.28 -4.73
C ASP A 187 -26.02 4.57 -4.89
N ASN A 188 -26.23 5.31 -5.99
CA ASN A 188 -25.67 6.63 -6.28
C ASN A 188 -26.19 7.74 -5.34
N VAL A 189 -26.24 7.48 -4.03
CA VAL A 189 -26.44 8.55 -3.04
C VAL A 189 -25.31 9.54 -3.27
N ARG A 190 -25.64 10.71 -3.82
CA ARG A 190 -24.72 11.77 -4.21
C ARG A 190 -23.91 12.22 -2.99
N LEU A 191 -22.81 11.54 -2.71
CA LEU A 191 -21.86 11.98 -1.70
C LEU A 191 -21.12 13.18 -2.28
N HIS A 192 -21.55 14.36 -1.81
CA HIS A 192 -20.79 15.59 -1.84
C HIS A 192 -20.42 16.16 -3.22
N ARG A 193 -21.42 16.35 -4.09
CA ARG A 193 -21.32 17.45 -5.07
C ARG A 193 -21.52 18.77 -4.34
N GLY A 194 -20.44 19.32 -3.78
CA GLY A 194 -20.43 20.56 -3.02
C GLY A 194 -20.85 21.83 -3.78
N THR A 195 -21.32 21.74 -5.02
CA THR A 195 -21.72 22.92 -5.83
C THR A 195 -22.79 22.61 -6.88
N VAL A 196 -23.87 21.90 -6.54
CA VAL A 196 -25.10 21.99 -7.36
C VAL A 196 -26.26 22.36 -6.45
N MET A 197 -26.56 23.65 -6.47
CA MET A 197 -27.80 24.32 -6.08
C MET A 197 -28.41 23.85 -4.77
N CYS A 198 -28.20 24.66 -3.74
CA CYS A 198 -29.10 24.75 -2.61
C CYS A 198 -30.50 25.15 -3.12
N ASP A 199 -31.31 24.17 -3.50
CA ASP A 199 -32.75 24.22 -3.31
C ASP A 199 -33.10 23.05 -2.38
N ASN A 200 -33.27 23.40 -1.11
CA ASN A 200 -33.63 22.49 -0.05
C ASN A 200 -35.04 21.96 -0.28
N GLY A 201 -35.15 20.65 -0.39
CA GLY A 201 -36.43 19.95 -0.40
C GLY A 201 -36.27 18.50 0.06
N CYS A 202 -36.11 18.32 1.38
CA CYS A 202 -36.66 17.18 2.12
C CYS A 202 -35.87 15.88 2.39
N PHE A 203 -34.58 15.64 2.05
CA PHE A 203 -33.98 14.32 2.42
C PHE A 203 -32.52 14.21 2.85
N ASN A 204 -31.76 15.29 3.02
CA ASN A 204 -30.36 15.17 3.50
C ASN A 204 -30.17 15.75 4.90
N CYS A 205 -30.78 15.13 5.92
CA CYS A 205 -30.25 15.34 7.27
C CYS A 205 -28.81 14.84 7.30
N PHE A 206 -27.86 15.71 7.66
CA PHE A 206 -26.46 15.36 7.89
C PHE A 206 -26.32 14.13 8.83
N CYS A 207 -27.29 13.92 9.71
CA CYS A 207 -27.37 12.79 10.62
C CYS A 207 -27.58 11.43 9.91
N VAL A 208 -28.40 11.37 8.85
CA VAL A 208 -28.72 10.14 8.10
C VAL A 208 -27.65 9.84 7.05
N VAL A 209 -27.20 10.87 6.31
CA VAL A 209 -26.17 10.73 5.27
C VAL A 209 -24.83 10.28 5.86
N LYS A 210 -24.46 10.80 7.05
CA LYS A 210 -23.25 10.38 7.76
C LYS A 210 -23.36 8.93 8.22
N LYS A 211 -24.51 8.49 8.75
CA LYS A 211 -24.73 7.11 9.20
C LYS A 211 -24.66 6.11 8.03
N TYR A 212 -25.25 6.43 6.87
CA TYR A 212 -25.18 5.58 5.67
C TYR A 212 -23.78 5.53 5.04
N SER A 213 -23.06 6.67 5.05
CA SER A 213 -21.66 6.73 4.61
C SER A 213 -20.74 5.87 5.49
N TRP A 214 -21.01 5.81 6.81
CA TRP A 214 -20.27 4.97 7.75
C TRP A 214 -20.43 3.47 7.52
N HIS A 215 -21.60 3.00 7.07
CA HIS A 215 -21.83 1.57 6.82
C HIS A 215 -21.33 1.09 5.46
N THR A 216 -21.17 1.99 4.49
CA THR A 216 -20.86 1.63 3.09
C THR A 216 -19.40 1.81 2.70
N SER A 217 -18.59 2.48 3.52
CA SER A 217 -17.17 2.68 3.28
C SER A 217 -16.34 1.91 4.31
N GLN A 218 -15.43 1.06 3.85
CA GLN A 218 -14.62 0.20 4.72
C GLN A 218 -13.14 0.37 4.41
N TRP A 219 -12.28 0.20 5.41
CA TRP A 219 -10.84 0.15 5.20
C TRP A 219 -10.51 -1.16 4.50
N ARG A 220 -9.99 -1.03 3.27
CA ARG A 220 -9.62 -2.14 2.39
C ARG A 220 -8.18 -1.93 1.95
N TRP A 221 -7.49 -3.02 1.64
CA TRP A 221 -6.16 -2.93 1.05
C TRP A 221 -6.31 -2.69 -0.44
N VAL A 222 -5.68 -1.64 -0.96
CA VAL A 222 -5.78 -1.26 -2.37
C VAL A 222 -4.40 -1.37 -3.01
N ALA A 223 -4.35 -2.00 -4.18
CA ALA A 223 -3.17 -2.10 -5.01
C ALA A 223 -3.43 -1.44 -6.38
N LEU A 224 -2.58 -0.49 -6.74
CA LEU A 224 -2.53 0.10 -8.07
C LEU A 224 -1.66 -0.78 -8.97
N LYS A 225 -2.28 -1.38 -9.98
CA LYS A 225 -1.62 -2.11 -11.06
C LYS A 225 -1.60 -1.23 -12.32
N ASP A 226 -0.90 -1.67 -13.36
CA ASP A 226 -0.73 -0.86 -14.58
C ASP A 226 -2.04 -0.56 -15.30
N SER A 227 -2.97 -1.52 -15.33
CA SER A 227 -4.24 -1.42 -16.05
C SER A 227 -5.47 -1.33 -15.16
N CYS A 228 -5.32 -1.42 -13.83
CA CYS A 228 -6.46 -1.47 -12.91
C CYS A 228 -6.10 -1.07 -11.48
N VAL A 229 -7.15 -0.78 -10.70
CA VAL A 229 -7.09 -0.69 -9.25
C VAL A 229 -7.74 -1.93 -8.66
N ALA A 230 -6.95 -2.74 -7.96
CA ALA A 230 -7.40 -3.95 -7.29
C ALA A 230 -7.65 -3.66 -5.81
N ILE A 231 -8.76 -4.16 -5.27
CA ILE A 231 -9.20 -3.95 -3.89
C ILE A 231 -9.29 -5.32 -3.23
N TYR A 232 -8.70 -5.43 -2.05
CA TYR A 232 -8.61 -6.63 -1.25
C TYR A 232 -9.24 -6.38 0.12
N GLU A 233 -9.78 -7.43 0.75
CA GLU A 233 -10.30 -7.32 2.11
C GLU A 233 -9.18 -7.08 3.12
N SER A 234 -8.06 -7.77 2.92
CA SER A 234 -6.86 -7.70 3.72
C SER A 234 -5.61 -7.63 2.84
N ASN A 235 -4.48 -7.18 3.40
CA ASN A 235 -3.18 -7.22 2.73
C ASN A 235 -2.60 -8.65 2.61
N ARG A 236 -3.29 -9.64 3.17
CA ARG A 236 -2.90 -11.05 3.10
C ARG A 236 -3.56 -11.77 1.93
N ASP A 237 -4.66 -11.23 1.43
CA ASP A 237 -5.44 -11.91 0.42
C ASP A 237 -4.70 -11.86 -0.91
N LEU A 238 -4.62 -13.01 -1.57
CA LEU A 238 -4.00 -13.13 -2.90
C LEU A 238 -4.98 -12.72 -4.00
N THR A 239 -6.28 -12.86 -3.75
CA THR A 239 -7.34 -12.56 -4.71
C THR A 239 -8.04 -11.26 -4.33
N PRO A 240 -8.22 -10.33 -5.29
CA PRO A 240 -8.98 -9.11 -5.03
C PRO A 240 -10.46 -9.43 -4.91
N THR A 241 -11.15 -8.74 -3.98
CA THR A 241 -12.62 -8.80 -3.88
C THR A 241 -13.26 -8.01 -5.00
N ASP A 242 -12.65 -6.88 -5.36
CA ASP A 242 -13.18 -5.95 -6.34
C ASP A 242 -12.04 -5.42 -7.22
N VAL A 243 -12.34 -5.16 -8.50
CA VAL A 243 -11.36 -4.64 -9.46
C VAL A 243 -12.01 -3.54 -10.29
N LEU A 244 -11.37 -2.37 -10.33
CA LEU A 244 -11.72 -1.26 -11.21
C LEU A 244 -10.72 -1.23 -12.38
N LEU A 245 -11.17 -1.64 -13.56
CA LEU A 245 -10.36 -1.59 -14.78
C LEU A 245 -10.30 -0.16 -15.34
N PHE A 246 -9.13 0.24 -15.85
CA PHE A 246 -9.00 1.50 -16.57
C PHE A 246 -9.61 1.37 -17.97
N ASP A 247 -10.40 2.36 -18.36
CA ASP A 247 -11.09 2.38 -19.66
C ASP A 247 -11.12 3.80 -20.26
N ALA A 248 -11.67 3.93 -21.47
CA ALA A 248 -11.79 5.22 -22.15
C ALA A 248 -12.69 6.23 -21.41
N GLY A 249 -13.52 5.76 -20.48
CA GLY A 249 -14.38 6.57 -19.62
C GLY A 249 -13.70 7.06 -18.35
N PHE A 250 -12.39 6.79 -18.18
CA PHE A 250 -11.63 7.13 -17.00
C PHE A 250 -11.66 8.63 -16.70
N LYS A 251 -12.09 8.98 -15.49
CA LYS A 251 -12.06 10.33 -14.94
C LYS A 251 -11.66 10.27 -13.48
N LEU A 252 -10.66 11.05 -13.12
CA LEU A 252 -10.20 11.20 -11.74
C LEU A 252 -10.53 12.60 -11.23
N GLU A 253 -11.31 12.67 -10.16
CA GLU A 253 -11.69 13.91 -9.49
C GLU A 253 -11.08 13.95 -8.08
N THR A 254 -10.52 15.10 -7.71
CA THR A 254 -9.92 15.32 -6.39
C THR A 254 -10.29 16.69 -5.85
N GLY A 255 -10.18 16.83 -4.52
CA GLY A 255 -10.28 18.12 -3.84
C GLY A 255 -11.69 18.52 -3.43
N LEU A 256 -11.75 19.58 -2.62
CA LEU A 256 -12.96 19.99 -1.92
C LEU A 256 -14.13 20.33 -2.86
N ARG A 257 -13.84 20.95 -4.01
CA ARG A 257 -14.88 21.40 -4.94
C ARG A 257 -15.53 20.25 -5.70
N ALA A 258 -14.75 19.23 -6.06
CA ALA A 258 -15.25 18.11 -6.86
C ALA A 258 -15.80 16.97 -5.99
N VAL A 259 -15.11 16.63 -4.91
CA VAL A 259 -15.39 15.45 -4.07
C VAL A 259 -15.90 15.83 -2.67
N GLY A 260 -15.79 17.09 -2.26
CA GLY A 260 -16.25 17.55 -0.95
C GLY A 260 -15.28 17.33 0.20
N SER A 261 -14.09 16.76 -0.05
CA SER A 261 -13.04 16.57 0.95
C SER A 261 -11.65 16.62 0.31
N ALA A 262 -10.67 17.15 1.04
CA ALA A 262 -9.27 17.18 0.61
C ALA A 262 -8.55 15.84 0.79
N LYS A 263 -9.17 14.89 1.50
CA LYS A 263 -8.63 13.54 1.75
C LYS A 263 -9.26 12.47 0.87
N GLU A 264 -10.13 12.88 -0.04
CA GLU A 264 -10.94 11.97 -0.86
C GLU A 264 -10.71 12.23 -2.34
N PHE A 265 -10.79 11.15 -3.10
CA PHE A 265 -10.76 11.18 -4.55
C PHE A 265 -11.80 10.21 -5.10
N VAL A 266 -12.30 10.52 -6.29
CA VAL A 266 -13.26 9.70 -7.00
C VAL A 266 -12.69 9.30 -8.35
N VAL A 267 -12.65 8.01 -8.61
CA VAL A 267 -12.32 7.44 -9.91
C VAL A 267 -13.63 6.99 -10.56
N THR A 268 -13.94 7.53 -11.72
CA THR A 268 -15.10 7.12 -12.52
C THR A 268 -14.60 6.46 -13.79
N THR A 269 -15.22 5.34 -14.15
CA THR A 269 -15.02 4.62 -15.41
C THR A 269 -16.34 4.65 -16.21
N SER A 270 -16.42 3.92 -17.32
CA SER A 270 -17.67 3.76 -18.06
C SER A 270 -18.75 3.07 -17.21
N ALA A 271 -18.38 2.02 -16.46
CA ALA A 271 -19.30 1.17 -15.71
C ALA A 271 -19.35 1.47 -14.21
N PHE A 272 -18.23 1.82 -13.58
CA PHE A 272 -18.12 1.89 -12.12
C PHE A 272 -17.65 3.25 -11.62
N VAL A 273 -18.03 3.57 -10.39
CA VAL A 273 -17.50 4.69 -9.62
C VAL A 273 -16.87 4.15 -8.35
N LEU A 274 -15.62 4.54 -8.13
CA LEU A 274 -14.82 4.20 -6.96
C LEU A 274 -14.55 5.47 -6.16
N HIS A 275 -15.06 5.53 -4.93
CA HIS A 275 -14.75 6.58 -3.96
C HIS A 275 -13.73 6.05 -2.97
N CYS A 276 -12.64 6.79 -2.82
CA CYS A 276 -11.53 6.44 -1.95
C CYS A 276 -11.21 7.60 -1.01
N GLN A 277 -10.97 7.28 0.26
CA GLN A 277 -10.51 8.21 1.29
C GLN A 277 -9.17 7.74 1.85
N ALA A 278 -8.17 8.62 1.82
CA ALA A 278 -6.88 8.42 2.46
C ALA A 278 -6.88 8.95 3.90
N ARG A 279 -5.89 8.54 4.72
CA ARG A 279 -5.76 9.04 6.10
C ARG A 279 -5.37 10.52 6.12
N HIS A 280 -4.48 10.89 5.21
CA HIS A 280 -3.91 12.23 5.08
C HIS A 280 -4.15 12.81 3.67
N LYS A 281 -4.22 14.14 3.59
CA LYS A 281 -4.41 14.88 2.33
C LYS A 281 -3.25 14.61 1.35
N ASN A 282 -2.02 14.61 1.84
CA ASN A 282 -0.84 14.30 1.02
C ASN A 282 -0.89 12.90 0.42
N GLU A 283 -1.32 11.90 1.20
CA GLU A 283 -1.52 10.55 0.67
C GLU A 283 -2.58 10.52 -0.42
N CYS A 284 -3.69 11.23 -0.24
CA CYS A 284 -4.74 11.35 -1.27
C CYS A 284 -4.19 11.93 -2.58
N ILE A 285 -3.39 13.00 -2.51
CA ILE A 285 -2.81 13.64 -3.69
C ILE A 285 -1.82 12.69 -4.38
N LYS A 286 -0.98 11.98 -3.62
CA LYS A 286 0.00 11.04 -4.19
C LYS A 286 -0.69 9.84 -4.85
N TRP A 287 -1.72 9.27 -4.20
CA TRP A 287 -2.55 8.23 -4.80
C TRP A 287 -3.20 8.71 -6.10
N ALA A 288 -3.85 9.87 -6.07
CA ALA A 288 -4.48 10.44 -7.26
C ALA A 288 -3.48 10.66 -8.41
N ASN A 289 -2.31 11.22 -8.12
CA ASN A 289 -1.30 11.47 -9.16
C ASN A 289 -0.77 10.16 -9.77
N GLN A 290 -0.50 9.14 -8.96
CA GLN A 290 -0.03 7.85 -9.47
C GLN A 290 -1.12 7.09 -10.23
N ILE A 291 -2.37 7.11 -9.75
CA ILE A 291 -3.49 6.52 -10.49
C ILE A 291 -3.66 7.22 -11.84
N ARG A 292 -3.51 8.56 -11.88
CA ARG A 292 -3.55 9.31 -13.14
C ARG A 292 -2.42 8.89 -14.06
N THR A 293 -1.18 8.81 -13.58
CA THR A 293 -0.02 8.38 -14.38
C THR A 293 -0.16 6.94 -14.86
N ALA A 294 -0.65 6.02 -14.03
CA ALA A 294 -0.90 4.64 -14.43
C ALA A 294 -2.02 4.55 -15.49
N ALA A 295 -3.10 5.30 -15.29
CA ALA A 295 -4.16 5.41 -16.28
C ALA A 295 -3.64 5.98 -17.60
N GLU A 296 -2.86 7.07 -17.57
CA GLU A 296 -2.18 7.69 -18.73
C GLU A 296 -1.01 6.89 -19.29
N GLY A 297 -0.63 5.75 -18.70
CA GLY A 297 0.30 4.79 -19.29
C GLY A 297 -0.40 3.54 -19.82
N SER A 298 -1.67 3.34 -19.42
CA SER A 298 -2.47 2.20 -19.80
C SER A 298 -3.00 2.35 -21.21
N GLU A 299 -2.71 1.37 -22.07
CA GLU A 299 -3.24 1.31 -23.44
C GLU A 299 -4.77 1.44 -23.49
N TRP A 300 -5.44 0.96 -22.44
CA TRP A 300 -6.90 0.94 -22.31
C TRP A 300 -7.56 2.32 -22.20
N THR A 301 -6.83 3.33 -21.71
CA THR A 301 -7.38 4.70 -21.59
C THR A 301 -7.07 5.55 -22.82
N HIS A 302 -5.93 5.30 -23.48
CA HIS A 302 -5.50 6.01 -24.69
C HIS A 302 -6.36 5.69 -25.92
N HIS A 303 -7.19 4.65 -25.86
CA HIS A 303 -8.15 4.29 -26.89
C HIS A 303 -9.34 5.25 -27.05
N ARG A 304 -9.21 6.51 -26.61
CA ARG A 304 -10.04 7.64 -27.09
C ARG A 304 -10.01 7.80 -28.62
N ASN A 305 -9.05 7.18 -29.30
CA ASN A 305 -8.86 7.21 -30.75
C ASN A 305 -9.23 5.91 -31.49
N ARG A 306 -9.94 4.95 -30.87
CA ARG A 306 -10.56 3.85 -31.63
C ARG A 306 -11.93 4.34 -32.13
N ARG A 307 -12.10 4.32 -33.46
CA ARG A 307 -13.20 4.95 -34.23
C ARG A 307 -14.61 4.77 -33.63
N ASP A 308 -14.85 3.65 -32.94
CA ASP A 308 -16.18 3.27 -32.43
C ASP A 308 -16.25 3.09 -30.91
N GLY A 309 -15.23 3.49 -30.15
CA GLY A 309 -15.18 3.28 -28.69
C GLY A 309 -15.18 1.80 -28.26
N SER A 310 -14.98 0.89 -29.20
CA SER A 310 -14.95 -0.56 -28.99
C SER A 310 -13.55 -1.04 -28.59
N PHE A 311 -13.50 -2.00 -27.67
CA PHE A 311 -12.29 -2.77 -27.29
C PHE A 311 -11.74 -3.57 -28.48
N ALA A 312 -12.58 -3.87 -29.45
CA ALA A 312 -12.26 -4.68 -30.61
C ALA A 312 -11.53 -3.85 -31.68
N MET A 313 -10.43 -4.37 -32.23
CA MET A 313 -9.74 -3.73 -33.37
C MET A 313 -10.70 -3.68 -34.58
N PRO A 314 -10.83 -2.52 -35.25
CA PRO A 314 -11.61 -2.42 -36.49
C PRO A 314 -11.00 -3.32 -37.56
N ARG A 315 -11.79 -4.20 -38.16
CA ARG A 315 -11.33 -5.04 -39.28
C ARG A 315 -11.38 -4.24 -40.59
N PRO A 316 -10.42 -4.43 -41.52
CA PRO A 316 -10.50 -3.82 -42.84
C PRO A 316 -11.78 -4.27 -43.57
N HIS A 317 -12.46 -3.31 -44.19
CA HIS A 317 -13.81 -3.46 -44.75
C HIS A 317 -13.90 -4.49 -45.90
N THR A 318 -12.76 -4.94 -46.41
CA THR A 318 -12.63 -5.82 -47.58
C THR A 318 -12.78 -7.31 -47.26
N SER A 319 -12.85 -7.75 -45.99
CA SER A 319 -12.97 -9.18 -45.65
C SER A 319 -13.84 -9.53 -44.43
N SER A 320 -14.69 -8.62 -43.94
CA SER A 320 -15.47 -8.86 -42.72
C SER A 320 -16.76 -9.65 -42.95
N ARG A 321 -16.68 -10.99 -42.97
CA ARG A 321 -17.79 -11.86 -42.55
C ARG A 321 -17.84 -11.88 -41.01
N ALA A 322 -19.04 -11.95 -40.43
CA ALA A 322 -19.20 -12.05 -38.97
C ALA A 322 -18.48 -13.29 -38.45
N GLN A 323 -17.38 -13.09 -37.72
CA GLN A 323 -16.61 -14.14 -37.05
C GLN A 323 -16.41 -13.73 -35.59
N TRP A 324 -16.60 -14.68 -34.68
CA TRP A 324 -16.31 -14.49 -33.26
C TRP A 324 -14.82 -14.14 -33.08
N TYR A 325 -14.50 -13.28 -32.10
CA TYR A 325 -13.12 -13.11 -31.66
C TYR A 325 -12.69 -14.42 -30.99
N ALA A 326 -11.96 -15.26 -31.72
CA ALA A 326 -11.30 -16.41 -31.13
C ALA A 326 -10.11 -15.89 -30.32
N THR A 327 -10.16 -16.03 -29.00
CA THR A 327 -8.99 -15.84 -28.13
C THR A 327 -8.00 -16.96 -28.40
N ASN A 328 -7.17 -16.81 -29.43
CA ASN A 328 -6.02 -17.68 -29.64
C ASN A 328 -4.79 -16.82 -29.88
N TYR A 329 -3.85 -16.95 -28.93
CA TYR A 329 -2.44 -16.60 -29.06
C TYR A 329 -1.94 -16.90 -30.48
N ASN A 330 -1.53 -15.87 -31.21
CA ASN A 330 -0.48 -15.89 -32.23
C ASN A 330 -0.35 -14.47 -32.83
N MET A 331 0.30 -13.57 -32.09
CA MET A 331 0.99 -12.44 -32.70
C MET A 331 2.35 -12.94 -33.19
N SER A 332 2.37 -13.57 -34.37
CA SER A 332 3.59 -13.64 -35.15
C SER A 332 3.74 -12.31 -35.90
N TYR A 333 4.83 -11.62 -35.60
CA TYR A 333 5.32 -10.46 -36.35
C TYR A 333 5.52 -10.83 -37.82
N GLU A 334 4.93 -10.03 -38.71
CA GLU A 334 5.52 -9.67 -40.02
C GLU A 334 5.47 -8.16 -40.19
#